data_AF-A0A6P5QQT2-F1
#
_entry.id   AF-A0A6P5QQT2-F1
#
_cell.length_a   1.000
_cell.length_b   1.000
_cell.length_c   1.000
_cell.angle_alpha   90.00
_cell.angle_beta   90.00
_cell.angle_gamma   90.00
#
_symmetry.space_group_name_H-M   'P 1'
#
loop_
_entity.id
_entity.type
_entity.pdbx_description
1 polymer ?
#
loop_
_entity_poly.entity_id
_entity_poly.type
_entity_poly.pdbx_seq_one_letter_code
_entity_poly.pdbx_strand_id
1 'polypeptide(L)'
;MPFSFSQPSPSGALLLLLVSSLLLWENVASGPLSSNETDGYPLSTNGLFHNAMRLTWNIKNLNMELRRTYTVNQVSEKLYENYMLDFIEDMEYLVKALTCCHNYSIKTPENLEEAQQIPFNEFPKLILSRMWAWNETSKILLTTLRSIPGMHDDVISLAKNIETKLAELFVYIQSLLNKIYGTTTGNVEYTVFSGLEDLKSSDEEFSLFDLCKFSYCLRVDIHMVELYLKLLECVVYVSSDVCLSKNIRDAS
;
A
#
# COMPACT_ATOMS: atom_id res chain seq x y z
N MET A 1 61.76 -3.36 34.85
CA MET A 1 60.51 -2.72 34.39
C MET A 1 59.97 -3.54 33.22
N PRO A 2 58.87 -4.27 33.36
CA PRO A 2 58.21 -4.88 32.21
C PRO A 2 57.09 -3.96 31.70
N PHE A 3 56.97 -3.84 30.38
CA PHE A 3 55.88 -3.14 29.72
C PHE A 3 54.60 -3.98 29.83
N SER A 4 53.59 -3.45 30.52
CA SER A 4 52.24 -4.01 30.52
C SER A 4 51.54 -3.64 29.21
N PHE A 5 51.27 -4.63 28.36
CA PHE A 5 50.37 -4.46 27.22
C PHE A 5 48.94 -4.24 27.74
N SER A 6 48.39 -3.07 27.44
CA SER A 6 46.98 -2.76 27.68
C SER A 6 46.12 -3.66 26.80
N GLN A 7 45.30 -4.48 27.44
CA GLN A 7 44.31 -5.32 26.79
C GLN A 7 43.25 -4.42 26.12
N PRO A 8 42.96 -4.56 24.82
CA PRO A 8 41.93 -3.76 24.17
C PRO A 8 40.56 -4.11 24.75
N SER A 9 39.79 -3.10 25.11
CA SER A 9 38.41 -3.22 25.58
C SER A 9 37.55 -4.04 24.59
N PRO A 10 36.76 -5.02 25.05
CA PRO A 10 35.93 -5.86 24.17
C PRO A 10 34.76 -5.11 23.52
N SER A 11 34.52 -3.85 23.92
CA SER A 11 33.43 -3.01 23.38
C SER A 11 33.66 -2.58 21.93
N GLY A 12 34.92 -2.38 21.51
CA GLY A 12 35.25 -2.03 20.12
C GLY A 12 35.08 -3.19 19.13
N ALA A 13 35.35 -4.43 19.57
CA ALA A 13 35.13 -5.62 18.76
C ALA A 13 33.64 -5.91 18.52
N LEU A 14 32.79 -5.58 19.49
CA LEU A 14 31.34 -5.75 19.39
C LEU A 14 30.70 -4.76 18.41
N LEU A 15 31.22 -3.53 18.36
CA LEU A 15 30.79 -2.51 17.39
C LEU A 15 31.21 -2.87 15.96
N LEU A 16 32.41 -3.43 15.76
CA LEU A 16 32.85 -3.91 14.43
C LEU A 16 32.05 -5.11 13.92
N LEU A 17 31.60 -5.99 14.83
CA LEU A 17 30.69 -7.10 14.50
C LEU A 17 29.30 -6.61 14.06
N LEU A 18 28.77 -5.58 14.71
CA LEU A 18 27.48 -4.96 14.36
C LEU A 18 27.52 -4.22 13.01
N VAL A 19 28.63 -3.54 12.69
CA VAL A 19 28.80 -2.89 11.38
C VAL A 19 29.01 -3.94 10.27
N SER A 20 29.64 -5.08 10.59
CA SER A 20 29.80 -6.19 9.65
C SER A 20 28.47 -6.88 9.32
N SER A 21 27.54 -7.02 10.27
CA SER A 21 26.21 -7.58 10.00
C SER A 21 25.29 -6.63 9.22
N LEU A 22 25.51 -5.31 9.32
CA LEU A 22 24.82 -4.31 8.49
C LEU A 22 25.35 -4.26 7.06
N LEU A 23 26.64 -4.52 6.85
CA LEU A 23 27.28 -4.54 5.51
C LEU A 23 27.18 -5.89 4.80
N LEU A 24 26.85 -6.98 5.50
CA LEU A 24 26.68 -8.31 4.89
C LEU A 24 25.37 -8.50 4.11
N TRP A 25 24.52 -7.47 4.01
CA TRP A 25 23.29 -7.58 3.21
C TRP A 25 23.46 -7.32 1.71
N GLU A 26 24.69 -7.08 1.24
CA GLU A 26 24.97 -6.74 -0.17
C GLU A 26 25.25 -7.95 -1.08
N ASN A 27 24.92 -9.17 -0.67
CA ASN A 27 24.95 -10.34 -1.57
C ASN A 27 23.73 -11.24 -1.40
N VAL A 28 22.53 -10.66 -1.49
CA VAL A 28 21.42 -11.43 -2.05
C VAL A 28 21.76 -11.62 -3.52
N ALA A 29 22.21 -12.82 -3.86
CA ALA A 29 22.38 -13.23 -5.24
C ALA A 29 21.13 -12.80 -6.01
N SER A 30 21.29 -11.78 -6.85
CA SER A 30 20.33 -11.50 -7.91
C SER A 30 20.38 -12.74 -8.79
N GLY A 31 19.50 -13.71 -8.51
CA GLY A 31 19.22 -14.79 -9.44
C GLY A 31 18.99 -14.13 -10.79
N PRO A 32 19.53 -14.69 -11.89
CA PRO A 32 19.45 -14.04 -13.18
C PRO A 32 17.98 -13.71 -13.42
N LEU A 33 17.71 -12.44 -13.73
CA LEU A 33 16.49 -12.04 -14.42
C LEU A 33 16.39 -13.02 -15.58
N SER A 34 15.55 -14.03 -15.44
CA SER A 34 15.09 -14.79 -16.58
C SER A 34 14.24 -13.78 -17.34
N SER A 35 14.90 -13.06 -18.24
CA SER A 35 14.28 -12.52 -19.44
C SER A 35 13.83 -13.71 -20.28
N ASN A 36 12.83 -14.43 -19.79
CA ASN A 36 12.01 -15.23 -20.67
C ASN A 36 11.07 -14.21 -21.31
N GLU A 37 11.51 -13.73 -22.48
CA GLU A 37 10.67 -13.64 -23.68
C GLU A 37 9.21 -13.95 -23.35
N THR A 38 8.41 -12.93 -23.10
CA THR A 38 6.95 -13.11 -23.13
C THR A 38 6.50 -12.85 -24.55
N ASP A 39 6.90 -13.77 -25.43
CA ASP A 39 6.23 -14.05 -26.69
C ASP A 39 4.79 -14.44 -26.34
N GLY A 40 3.84 -13.51 -26.52
CA GLY A 40 2.42 -13.74 -26.80
C GLY A 40 1.57 -14.67 -25.91
N TYR A 41 2.11 -15.32 -24.87
CA TYR A 41 1.41 -16.33 -24.10
C TYR A 41 0.75 -15.71 -22.87
N PRO A 42 -0.56 -15.94 -22.63
CA PRO A 42 -1.24 -15.44 -21.44
C PRO A 42 -0.57 -15.95 -20.17
N LEU A 43 -0.38 -15.08 -19.16
CA LEU A 43 0.13 -15.48 -17.86
C LEU A 43 -0.71 -16.60 -17.23
N SER A 44 -0.03 -17.53 -16.54
CA SER A 44 -0.69 -18.54 -15.72
C SER A 44 -1.47 -17.87 -14.58
N THR A 45 -2.50 -18.54 -14.04
CA THR A 45 -3.31 -17.99 -12.93
C THR A 45 -2.44 -17.72 -11.71
N ASN A 46 -1.49 -18.61 -11.43
CA ASN A 46 -0.50 -18.44 -10.36
C ASN A 46 0.39 -17.22 -10.60
N GLY A 47 0.83 -17.00 -11.85
CA GLY A 47 1.63 -15.83 -12.21
C GLY A 47 0.86 -14.52 -12.01
N LEU A 48 -0.45 -14.50 -12.31
CA LEU A 48 -1.31 -13.34 -12.05
C LEU A 48 -1.43 -13.03 -10.55
N PHE A 49 -1.66 -14.05 -9.71
CA PHE A 49 -1.68 -13.88 -8.25
C PHE A 49 -0.35 -13.36 -7.71
N HIS A 50 0.76 -13.99 -8.10
CA HIS A 50 2.10 -13.61 -7.65
C HIS A 50 2.43 -12.15 -8.02
N ASN A 51 2.17 -11.75 -9.27
CA ASN A 51 2.43 -10.39 -9.72
C ASN A 51 1.53 -9.37 -9.02
N ALA A 52 0.24 -9.69 -8.82
CA ALA A 52 -0.67 -8.83 -8.08
C ALA A 52 -0.19 -8.64 -6.62
N MET A 53 0.23 -9.70 -5.94
CA MET A 53 0.78 -9.63 -4.58
C MET A 53 2.10 -8.86 -4.49
N ARG A 54 2.98 -9.00 -5.48
CA ARG A 54 4.20 -8.19 -5.55
C ARG A 54 3.86 -6.70 -5.69
N LEU A 55 2.87 -6.37 -6.53
CA LEU A 55 2.45 -4.99 -6.75
C LEU A 55 1.80 -4.37 -5.51
N THR A 56 0.95 -5.11 -4.78
CA THR A 56 0.38 -4.60 -3.51
C THR A 56 1.47 -4.25 -2.51
N TRP A 57 2.52 -5.07 -2.39
CA TRP A 57 3.67 -4.78 -1.54
C TRP A 57 4.44 -3.54 -2.00
N ASN A 58 4.73 -3.42 -3.30
CA ASN A 58 5.40 -2.25 -3.88
C ASN A 58 4.62 -0.97 -3.59
N ILE A 59 3.31 -0.96 -3.80
CA ILE A 59 2.44 0.20 -3.57
C ILE A 59 2.47 0.59 -2.08
N LYS A 60 2.40 -0.36 -1.16
CA LYS A 60 2.50 -0.07 0.29
C LYS A 60 3.81 0.62 0.63
N ASN A 61 4.93 0.15 0.09
CA ASN A 61 6.24 0.75 0.35
C ASN A 61 6.36 2.15 -0.24
N LEU A 62 5.98 2.33 -1.51
CA LEU A 62 5.98 3.63 -2.16
C LEU A 62 5.07 4.62 -1.44
N ASN A 63 3.90 4.19 -0.96
CA ASN A 63 2.98 5.03 -0.19
C ASN A 63 3.59 5.48 1.16
N MET A 64 4.27 4.57 1.86
CA MET A 64 4.98 4.91 3.09
C MET A 64 6.13 5.90 2.83
N GLU A 65 6.83 5.74 1.71
CA GLU A 65 7.91 6.63 1.31
C GLU A 65 7.39 8.00 0.89
N LEU A 66 6.33 8.07 0.06
CA LEU A 66 5.67 9.31 -0.32
C LEU A 66 5.29 10.13 0.90
N ARG A 67 4.64 9.51 1.89
CA ARG A 67 4.24 10.22 3.12
C ARG A 67 5.45 10.79 3.86
N ARG A 68 6.51 9.99 4.04
CA ARG A 68 7.73 10.45 4.72
C ARG A 68 8.41 11.59 3.97
N THR A 69 8.62 11.42 2.67
CA THR A 69 9.30 12.39 1.82
C THR A 69 8.52 13.70 1.76
N TYR A 70 7.19 13.64 1.66
CA TYR A 70 6.37 14.84 1.70
C TYR A 70 6.49 15.57 3.04
N THR A 71 6.35 14.85 4.17
CA THR A 71 6.49 15.46 5.49
C THR A 71 7.87 16.10 5.67
N VAL A 72 8.95 15.48 5.21
CA VAL A 72 10.30 16.05 5.36
C VAL A 72 10.55 17.23 4.41
N ASN A 73 10.07 17.14 3.17
CA ASN A 73 10.43 18.12 2.13
C ASN A 73 9.43 19.27 1.98
N GLN A 74 8.20 19.12 2.45
CA GLN A 74 7.12 20.09 2.21
C GLN A 74 6.54 20.70 3.50
N VAL A 75 6.87 20.15 4.66
CA VAL A 75 6.38 20.67 5.94
C VAL A 75 7.54 21.32 6.70
N SER A 76 7.35 22.56 7.17
CA SER A 76 8.36 23.29 7.92
C SER A 76 8.54 22.77 9.37
N GLU A 77 9.72 22.98 9.98
CA GLU A 77 9.96 22.66 11.41
C GLU A 77 8.93 23.33 12.35
N LYS A 78 8.35 24.46 11.94
CA LYS A 78 7.30 25.18 12.68
C LYS A 78 6.03 24.35 12.90
N LEU A 79 5.70 23.41 12.01
CA LEU A 79 4.54 22.54 12.20
C LEU A 79 4.76 21.54 13.35
N TYR A 80 6.01 21.11 13.56
CA TYR A 80 6.40 20.21 14.64
C TYR A 80 6.35 20.91 16.01
N GLU A 81 6.77 22.18 16.09
CA GLU A 81 6.81 22.94 17.34
C GLU A 81 5.45 23.54 17.73
N ASN A 82 4.67 24.07 16.76
CA ASN A 82 3.44 24.81 17.09
C ASN A 82 2.23 23.91 17.36
N TYR A 83 2.13 22.72 16.74
CA TYR A 83 0.82 22.06 16.64
C TYR A 83 0.71 20.67 17.22
N MET A 84 1.78 19.93 17.54
CA MET A 84 1.59 18.60 18.16
C MET A 84 0.82 18.68 19.51
N LEU A 85 0.75 19.88 20.12
CA LEU A 85 0.01 20.17 21.35
C LEU A 85 -1.42 20.72 21.12
N ASP A 86 -1.67 21.55 20.12
CA ASP A 86 -3.03 22.05 19.77
C ASP A 86 -3.86 21.00 19.01
N PHE A 87 -3.20 20.04 18.33
CA PHE A 87 -3.79 18.87 17.67
C PHE A 87 -4.55 17.94 18.64
N ILE A 88 -4.36 18.11 19.95
CA ILE A 88 -4.89 17.24 21.01
C ILE A 88 -6.33 17.59 21.38
N GLU A 89 -6.82 18.81 21.06
CA GLU A 89 -8.10 19.31 21.58
C GLU A 89 -9.33 18.59 20.99
N ASP A 90 -9.23 17.98 19.80
CA ASP A 90 -10.30 17.15 19.22
C ASP A 90 -9.77 15.91 18.45
N MET A 91 -8.94 15.12 19.12
CA MET A 91 -8.34 13.88 18.58
C MET A 91 -9.36 12.90 17.98
N GLU A 92 -10.58 12.84 18.51
CA GLU A 92 -11.62 11.95 17.98
C GLU A 92 -12.11 12.41 16.61
N TYR A 93 -12.35 13.71 16.43
CA TYR A 93 -12.72 14.29 15.13
C TYR A 93 -11.60 14.10 14.11
N LEU A 94 -10.35 14.34 14.50
CA LEU A 94 -9.18 14.18 13.61
C LEU A 94 -8.96 12.72 13.20
N VAL A 95 -9.01 11.78 14.14
CA VAL A 95 -8.93 10.35 13.82
C VAL A 95 -10.05 9.97 12.87
N LYS A 96 -11.28 10.42 13.13
CA LYS A 96 -12.42 10.12 12.24
C LYS A 96 -12.21 10.71 10.85
N ALA A 97 -11.81 11.97 10.74
CA ALA A 97 -11.59 12.63 9.45
C ALA A 97 -10.42 12.02 8.65
N LEU A 98 -9.33 11.62 9.32
CA LEU A 98 -8.19 10.93 8.69
C LEU A 98 -8.51 9.50 8.24
N THR A 99 -9.47 8.85 8.90
CA THR A 99 -9.84 7.46 8.63
C THR A 99 -11.06 7.32 7.72
N CYS A 100 -11.78 8.41 7.43
CA CYS A 100 -12.87 8.44 6.48
C CYS A 100 -12.35 8.33 5.03
N CYS A 101 -12.32 7.11 4.50
CA CYS A 101 -11.99 6.81 3.11
C CYS A 101 -13.18 6.97 2.16
N HIS A 102 -13.04 6.56 0.90
CA HIS A 102 -14.10 6.66 -0.11
C HIS A 102 -15.44 6.12 0.42
N ASN A 103 -16.52 6.75 0.00
CA ASN A 103 -17.86 6.25 0.27
C ASN A 103 -18.17 5.07 -0.67
N TYR A 104 -17.80 3.86 -0.24
CA TYR A 104 -18.07 2.63 -0.97
C TYR A 104 -19.42 2.01 -0.57
N SER A 105 -20.14 1.43 -1.54
CA SER A 105 -21.43 0.75 -1.28
C SER A 105 -21.30 -0.53 -0.43
N ILE A 106 -20.11 -1.14 -0.40
CA ILE A 106 -19.79 -2.30 0.44
C ILE A 106 -18.73 -1.84 1.44
N LYS A 107 -18.80 -2.27 2.71
CA LYS A 107 -17.76 -1.95 3.69
C LYS A 107 -16.45 -2.69 3.37
N THR A 108 -15.32 -2.02 3.56
CA THR A 108 -14.00 -2.64 3.44
C THR A 108 -13.79 -3.57 4.63
N PRO A 109 -13.54 -4.89 4.42
CA PRO A 109 -13.21 -5.77 5.54
C PRO A 109 -11.84 -5.42 6.11
N GLU A 110 -11.73 -5.42 7.42
CA GLU A 110 -10.48 -5.10 8.13
C GLU A 110 -9.61 -6.33 8.35
N ASN A 111 -10.20 -7.52 8.29
CA ASN A 111 -9.52 -8.79 8.59
C ASN A 111 -10.10 -9.94 7.74
N LEU A 112 -9.46 -11.11 7.86
CA LEU A 112 -9.85 -12.30 7.11
C LEU A 112 -11.26 -12.79 7.47
N GLU A 113 -11.68 -12.68 8.73
CA GLU A 113 -13.02 -13.13 9.15
C GLU A 113 -14.13 -12.31 8.48
N GLU A 114 -13.96 -10.99 8.45
CA GLU A 114 -14.86 -10.08 7.75
C GLU A 114 -14.84 -10.32 6.24
N ALA A 115 -13.66 -10.55 5.66
CA ALA A 115 -13.53 -10.87 4.24
C ALA A 115 -14.27 -12.17 3.87
N GLN A 116 -14.25 -13.18 4.75
CA GLN A 116 -14.99 -14.43 4.58
C GLN A 116 -16.52 -14.26 4.70
N GLN A 117 -17.03 -13.18 5.30
CA GLN A 117 -18.49 -12.93 5.36
C GLN A 117 -19.07 -12.38 4.05
N ILE A 118 -18.21 -11.89 3.16
CA ILE A 118 -18.67 -11.30 1.91
C ILE A 118 -18.96 -12.45 0.92
N PRO A 119 -20.11 -12.43 0.24
CA PRO A 119 -20.42 -13.46 -0.75
C PRO A 119 -19.34 -13.51 -1.84
N PHE A 120 -18.85 -14.71 -2.17
CA PHE A 120 -17.76 -14.90 -3.13
C PHE A 120 -18.06 -14.27 -4.50
N ASN A 121 -19.32 -14.31 -4.94
CA ASN A 121 -19.80 -13.69 -6.18
C ASN A 121 -19.75 -12.15 -6.16
N GLU A 122 -19.64 -11.50 -5.00
CA GLU A 122 -19.50 -10.05 -4.86
C GLU A 122 -18.03 -9.60 -4.92
N PHE A 123 -17.06 -10.51 -4.76
CA PHE A 123 -15.63 -10.18 -4.74
C PHE A 123 -15.16 -9.46 -6.01
N PRO A 124 -15.54 -9.89 -7.23
CA PRO A 124 -15.08 -9.21 -8.44
C PRO A 124 -15.51 -7.75 -8.49
N LYS A 125 -16.80 -7.48 -8.21
CA LYS A 125 -17.37 -6.12 -8.18
C LYS A 125 -16.66 -5.27 -7.13
N LEU A 126 -16.44 -5.84 -5.95
CA LEU A 126 -15.79 -5.16 -4.84
C LEU A 126 -14.35 -4.77 -5.20
N ILE A 127 -13.49 -5.72 -5.56
CA ILE A 127 -12.07 -5.44 -5.86
C ILE A 127 -11.94 -4.47 -7.04
N LEU A 128 -12.70 -4.69 -8.13
CA LEU A 128 -12.63 -3.82 -9.31
C LEU A 128 -13.05 -2.38 -9.01
N SER A 129 -14.11 -2.18 -8.22
CA SER A 129 -14.56 -0.83 -7.84
C SER A 129 -13.46 -0.03 -7.14
N ARG A 130 -12.74 -0.65 -6.20
CA ARG A 130 -11.66 0.02 -5.45
C ARG A 130 -10.45 0.26 -6.31
N MET A 131 -10.07 -0.74 -7.11
CA MET A 131 -8.88 -0.58 -7.93
C MET A 131 -9.06 0.49 -9.00
N TRP A 132 -10.27 0.59 -9.56
CA TRP A 132 -10.60 1.70 -10.44
C TRP A 132 -10.55 3.04 -9.70
N ALA A 133 -11.17 3.14 -8.51
CA ALA A 133 -11.17 4.37 -7.73
C ALA A 133 -9.76 4.86 -7.41
N TRP A 134 -8.84 3.97 -7.03
CA TRP A 134 -7.44 4.31 -6.77
C TRP A 134 -6.64 4.61 -8.03
N ASN A 135 -6.93 3.94 -9.15
CA ASN A 135 -6.32 4.27 -10.43
C ASN A 135 -6.63 5.72 -10.82
N GLU A 136 -7.88 6.18 -10.68
CA GLU A 136 -8.24 7.56 -10.97
C GLU A 136 -7.73 8.55 -9.90
N THR A 137 -7.87 8.20 -8.62
CA THR A 137 -7.42 9.05 -7.51
C THR A 137 -5.92 9.33 -7.57
N SER A 138 -5.10 8.34 -7.94
CA SER A 138 -3.64 8.51 -8.07
C SER A 138 -3.24 9.43 -9.23
N LYS A 139 -3.98 9.43 -10.34
CA LYS A 139 -3.79 10.40 -11.44
C LYS A 139 -4.13 11.82 -11.00
N ILE A 140 -5.20 11.99 -10.23
CA ILE A 140 -5.60 13.28 -9.66
C ILE A 140 -4.50 13.77 -8.71
N LEU A 141 -4.04 12.93 -7.78
CA LEU A 141 -2.94 13.24 -6.88
C LEU A 141 -1.71 13.72 -7.66
N LEU A 142 -1.24 12.95 -8.64
CA LEU A 142 -0.05 13.29 -9.42
C LEU A 142 -0.21 14.62 -10.16
N THR A 143 -1.38 14.85 -10.76
CA THR A 143 -1.69 16.11 -11.45
C THR A 143 -1.71 17.28 -10.49
N THR A 144 -2.29 17.10 -9.31
CA THR A 144 -2.33 18.10 -8.25
C THR A 144 -0.93 18.46 -7.77
N LEU A 145 -0.12 17.47 -7.39
CA LEU A 145 1.25 17.70 -6.91
C LEU A 145 2.12 18.44 -7.94
N ARG A 146 2.01 18.07 -9.23
CA ARG A 146 2.72 18.77 -10.32
C ARG A 146 2.30 20.22 -10.50
N SER A 147 1.10 20.58 -10.08
CA SER A 147 0.60 21.95 -10.20
C SER A 147 1.00 22.86 -9.03
N ILE A 148 1.56 22.31 -7.95
CA ILE A 148 1.98 23.07 -6.78
C ILE A 148 3.37 23.68 -7.06
N PRO A 149 3.52 25.01 -7.06
CA PRO A 149 4.83 25.65 -7.25
C PRO A 149 5.80 25.26 -6.13
N GLY A 150 7.03 24.89 -6.49
CA GLY A 150 8.06 24.51 -5.50
C GLY A 150 7.94 23.09 -4.93
N MET A 151 6.99 22.28 -5.42
CA MET A 151 6.90 20.87 -5.08
C MET A 151 8.20 20.13 -5.39
N HIS A 152 8.71 19.35 -4.43
CA HIS A 152 9.95 18.61 -4.60
C HIS A 152 9.82 17.48 -5.64
N ASP A 153 10.81 17.34 -6.52
CA ASP A 153 10.80 16.33 -7.60
C ASP A 153 10.66 14.90 -7.08
N ASP A 154 11.27 14.59 -5.93
CA ASP A 154 11.17 13.26 -5.31
C ASP A 154 9.73 12.91 -4.93
N VAL A 155 8.94 13.88 -4.46
CA VAL A 155 7.52 13.69 -4.13
C VAL A 155 6.74 13.37 -5.41
N ILE A 156 6.97 14.14 -6.48
CA ILE A 156 6.32 13.94 -7.78
C ILE A 156 6.70 12.58 -8.36
N SER A 157 7.97 12.18 -8.23
CA SER A 157 8.48 10.88 -8.69
C SER A 157 7.82 9.72 -7.96
N LEU A 158 7.70 9.80 -6.63
CA LEU A 158 7.02 8.79 -5.81
C LEU A 158 5.53 8.68 -6.18
N ALA A 159 4.84 9.82 -6.33
CA ALA A 159 3.44 9.83 -6.76
C ALA A 159 3.25 9.20 -8.15
N LYS A 160 4.16 9.48 -9.09
CA LYS A 160 4.16 8.85 -10.42
C LYS A 160 4.36 7.34 -10.33
N ASN A 161 5.29 6.88 -9.49
CA ASN A 161 5.52 5.45 -9.30
C ASN A 161 4.30 4.75 -8.70
N ILE A 162 3.60 5.39 -7.75
CA ILE A 162 2.36 4.86 -7.18
C ILE A 162 1.27 4.75 -8.26
N GLU A 163 1.05 5.80 -9.04
CA GLU A 163 0.08 5.81 -10.15
C GLU A 163 0.35 4.68 -11.14
N THR A 164 1.59 4.53 -11.59
CA THR A 164 1.98 3.48 -12.53
C THR A 164 1.74 2.08 -11.94
N LYS A 165 2.08 1.86 -10.67
CA LYS A 165 1.90 0.55 -10.02
C LYS A 165 0.43 0.23 -9.75
N LEU A 166 -0.40 1.23 -9.46
CA LEU A 166 -1.85 1.07 -9.35
C LEU A 166 -2.47 0.69 -10.70
N ALA A 167 -2.06 1.35 -11.79
CA ALA A 167 -2.51 1.01 -13.13
C ALA A 167 -2.12 -0.42 -13.53
N GLU A 168 -0.88 -0.83 -13.27
CA GLU A 168 -0.43 -2.22 -13.47
C GLU A 168 -1.27 -3.21 -12.64
N LEU A 169 -1.46 -2.95 -11.35
CA LEU A 169 -2.23 -3.82 -10.46
C LEU A 169 -3.67 -3.97 -10.93
N PHE A 170 -4.31 -2.90 -11.40
CA PHE A 170 -5.66 -2.94 -11.94
C PHE A 170 -5.77 -3.90 -13.13
N VAL A 171 -4.82 -3.87 -14.07
CA VAL A 171 -4.79 -4.78 -15.23
C VAL A 171 -4.62 -6.23 -14.80
N TYR A 172 -3.74 -6.52 -13.84
CA TYR A 172 -3.54 -7.87 -13.32
C TYR A 172 -4.79 -8.41 -12.64
N ILE A 173 -5.45 -7.59 -11.80
CA ILE A 173 -6.69 -7.95 -11.11
C ILE A 173 -7.82 -8.19 -12.12
N GLN A 174 -7.97 -7.32 -13.11
CA GLN A 174 -8.99 -7.50 -14.15
C GLN A 174 -8.77 -8.80 -14.93
N SER A 175 -7.52 -9.08 -15.31
CA SER A 175 -7.15 -10.32 -16.01
C SER A 175 -7.41 -11.56 -15.16
N LEU A 176 -7.08 -11.50 -13.87
CA LEU A 176 -7.29 -12.58 -12.90
C LEU A 176 -8.78 -12.87 -12.73
N LEU A 177 -9.59 -11.84 -12.49
CA LEU A 177 -11.03 -11.99 -12.29
C LEU A 177 -11.72 -12.50 -13.55
N ASN A 178 -11.34 -12.00 -14.73
CA ASN A 178 -11.85 -12.50 -16.00
C ASN A 178 -11.56 -13.99 -16.21
N LYS A 179 -10.44 -14.48 -15.69
CA LYS A 179 -10.06 -15.90 -15.80
C LYS A 179 -10.81 -16.80 -14.83
N ILE A 180 -11.13 -16.30 -13.63
CA ILE A 180 -11.84 -17.06 -12.59
C ILE A 180 -13.36 -17.04 -12.82
N TYR A 181 -13.92 -15.87 -13.15
CA TYR A 181 -15.36 -15.63 -13.21
C TYR A 181 -15.92 -15.46 -14.64
N GLY A 182 -15.06 -15.44 -15.66
CA GLY A 182 -15.43 -15.05 -17.02
C GLY A 182 -15.47 -13.52 -17.21
N THR A 183 -15.79 -13.06 -18.42
CA THR A 183 -15.82 -11.62 -18.72
C THR A 183 -16.90 -10.93 -17.89
N THR A 184 -16.45 -10.17 -16.88
CA THR A 184 -17.36 -9.46 -15.98
C THR A 184 -17.78 -8.15 -16.64
N THR A 185 -18.88 -8.18 -17.40
CA THR A 185 -19.48 -6.98 -18.00
C THR A 185 -20.44 -6.36 -16.98
N GLY A 186 -19.91 -5.76 -15.93
CA GLY A 186 -20.70 -5.02 -14.95
C GLY A 186 -20.35 -3.54 -15.02
N ASN A 187 -21.33 -2.67 -15.23
CA ASN A 187 -21.20 -1.25 -14.88
C ASN A 187 -21.02 -1.18 -13.36
N VAL A 188 -19.77 -1.21 -12.92
CA VAL A 188 -19.44 -0.99 -11.52
C VAL A 188 -19.67 0.49 -11.26
N GLU A 189 -20.40 0.83 -10.21
CA GLU A 189 -20.63 2.21 -9.82
C GLU A 189 -19.39 2.70 -9.06
N TYR A 190 -18.85 3.85 -9.46
CA TYR A 190 -17.56 4.31 -8.97
C TYR A 190 -17.67 5.68 -8.31
N THR A 191 -17.03 5.82 -7.16
CA THR A 191 -16.86 7.11 -6.49
C THR A 191 -15.39 7.49 -6.51
N VAL A 192 -15.11 8.71 -6.97
CA VAL A 192 -13.77 9.32 -6.87
C VAL A 192 -13.55 9.70 -5.41
N PHE A 193 -12.32 9.57 -4.91
CA PHE A 193 -11.96 9.98 -3.55
C PHE A 193 -12.24 11.46 -3.33
N SER A 194 -12.97 11.79 -2.26
CA SER A 194 -13.06 13.14 -1.70
C SER A 194 -12.11 13.26 -0.51
N GLY A 195 -11.01 13.98 -0.70
CA GLY A 195 -9.93 14.17 0.28
C GLY A 195 -8.61 14.64 -0.32
N LEU A 196 -8.66 15.33 -1.46
CA LEU A 196 -7.51 15.96 -2.12
C LEU A 196 -7.80 17.45 -2.43
N GLU A 197 -8.91 17.98 -1.94
CA GLU A 197 -9.41 19.32 -2.20
C GLU A 197 -8.47 20.37 -1.61
N ASP A 198 -7.95 20.12 -0.41
CA ASP A 198 -7.08 21.03 0.34
C ASP A 198 -5.60 20.75 0.11
N LEU A 199 -5.23 19.75 -0.70
CA LEU A 199 -3.85 19.44 -1.02
C LEU A 199 -3.10 20.63 -1.67
N LYS A 200 -3.80 21.51 -2.41
CA LYS A 200 -3.23 22.74 -2.99
C LYS A 200 -3.31 23.96 -2.06
N SER A 201 -3.85 23.80 -0.87
CA SER A 201 -3.96 24.89 0.10
C SER A 201 -2.58 25.49 0.37
N SER A 202 -2.54 26.80 0.58
CA SER A 202 -1.34 27.46 1.12
C SER A 202 -1.14 27.15 2.60
N ASP A 203 -2.14 26.55 3.25
CA ASP A 203 -2.05 26.03 4.60
C ASP A 203 -1.34 24.67 4.59
N GLU A 204 -0.11 24.65 5.12
CA GLU A 204 0.72 23.45 5.21
C GLU A 204 0.03 22.32 6.01
N GLU A 205 -0.85 22.64 6.97
CA GLU A 205 -1.57 21.67 7.80
C GLU A 205 -2.62 20.93 6.99
N PHE A 206 -3.53 21.67 6.33
CA PHE A 206 -4.59 21.05 5.52
C PHE A 206 -4.01 20.24 4.36
N SER A 207 -2.93 20.73 3.75
CA SER A 207 -2.22 20.01 2.70
C SER A 207 -1.58 18.70 3.20
N LEU A 208 -0.95 18.72 4.38
CA LEU A 208 -0.42 17.51 5.03
C LEU A 208 -1.54 16.53 5.43
N PHE A 209 -2.66 17.05 5.93
CA PHE A 209 -3.81 16.28 6.36
C PHE A 209 -4.39 15.46 5.20
N ASP A 210 -4.62 16.09 4.05
CA ASP A 210 -5.11 15.44 2.84
C ASP A 210 -4.17 14.34 2.36
N LEU A 211 -2.85 14.57 2.40
CA LEU A 211 -1.90 13.54 2.03
C LEU A 211 -1.87 12.38 3.04
N CYS A 212 -1.99 12.67 4.34
CA CYS A 212 -2.09 11.64 5.37
C CYS A 212 -3.35 10.78 5.19
N LYS A 213 -4.47 11.41 4.88
CA LYS A 213 -5.74 10.76 4.58
C LYS A 213 -5.64 9.89 3.33
N PHE A 214 -5.09 10.42 2.22
CA PHE A 214 -4.79 9.65 1.00
C PHE A 214 -3.93 8.42 1.34
N SER A 215 -2.85 8.61 2.08
CA SER A 215 -1.90 7.54 2.42
C SER A 215 -2.54 6.47 3.30
N TYR A 216 -3.33 6.88 4.30
CA TYR A 216 -4.07 5.97 5.16
C TYR A 216 -5.05 5.12 4.35
N CYS A 217 -5.87 5.76 3.52
CA CYS A 217 -6.90 5.08 2.74
C CYS A 217 -6.30 4.14 1.69
N LEU A 218 -5.22 4.54 1.02
CA LEU A 218 -4.53 3.68 0.05
C LEU A 218 -4.00 2.43 0.74
N ARG A 219 -3.45 2.57 1.95
CA ARG A 219 -2.97 1.44 2.74
C ARG A 219 -4.12 0.48 3.11
N VAL A 220 -5.25 1.01 3.56
CA VAL A 220 -6.42 0.23 3.97
C VAL A 220 -6.95 -0.58 2.78
N ASP A 221 -7.20 0.08 1.65
CA ASP A 221 -7.79 -0.60 0.50
C ASP A 221 -6.82 -1.58 -0.18
N ILE A 222 -5.52 -1.27 -0.24
CA ILE A 222 -4.53 -2.22 -0.76
C ILE A 222 -4.36 -3.43 0.17
N HIS A 223 -4.53 -3.24 1.48
CA HIS A 223 -4.56 -4.38 2.41
C HIS A 223 -5.79 -5.26 2.18
N MET A 224 -6.96 -4.66 1.97
CA MET A 224 -8.16 -5.39 1.60
C MET A 224 -7.95 -6.18 0.29
N VAL A 225 -7.34 -5.57 -0.73
CA VAL A 225 -7.06 -6.24 -2.02
C VAL A 225 -6.17 -7.46 -1.80
N GLU A 226 -5.14 -7.34 -0.96
CA GLU A 226 -4.29 -8.48 -0.56
C GLU A 226 -5.10 -9.59 0.14
N LEU A 227 -5.99 -9.25 1.07
CA LEU A 227 -6.82 -10.26 1.75
C LEU A 227 -7.69 -11.04 0.76
N TYR A 228 -8.29 -10.35 -0.21
CA TYR A 228 -9.09 -11.02 -1.22
C TYR A 228 -8.26 -11.81 -2.22
N LEU A 229 -7.08 -11.34 -2.61
CA LEU A 229 -6.18 -12.13 -3.46
C LEU A 229 -5.83 -13.46 -2.79
N LYS A 230 -5.50 -13.44 -1.49
CA LYS A 230 -5.26 -14.67 -0.71
C LYS A 230 -6.48 -15.57 -0.65
N LEU A 231 -7.68 -14.99 -0.47
CA LEU A 231 -8.91 -15.76 -0.39
C LEU A 231 -9.29 -16.39 -1.75
N LEU A 232 -9.19 -15.62 -2.83
CA LEU A 232 -9.39 -16.09 -4.20
C LEU A 232 -8.39 -17.20 -4.55
N GLU A 233 -7.12 -17.03 -4.20
CA GLU A 233 -6.07 -18.03 -4.43
C GLU A 233 -6.41 -19.34 -3.71
N CYS A 234 -6.82 -19.24 -2.44
CA CYS A 234 -7.26 -20.40 -1.66
C CYS A 234 -8.45 -21.11 -2.34
N VAL A 235 -9.50 -20.38 -2.73
CA VAL A 235 -10.68 -20.98 -3.37
C VAL A 235 -10.34 -21.66 -4.70
N VAL A 236 -9.41 -21.08 -5.48
CA VAL A 236 -8.99 -21.62 -6.78
C VAL A 236 -8.16 -22.90 -6.64
N TYR A 237 -7.28 -23.00 -5.64
CA TYR A 237 -6.33 -24.12 -5.52
C TYR A 237 -6.67 -25.16 -4.46
N VAL A 238 -7.55 -24.84 -3.50
CA VAL A 238 -7.94 -25.76 -2.41
C VAL A 238 -9.40 -26.17 -2.59
N SER A 239 -10.34 -25.41 -2.01
CA SER A 239 -11.77 -25.54 -2.23
C SER A 239 -12.50 -24.38 -1.56
N SER A 240 -13.66 -24.01 -2.09
CA SER A 240 -14.52 -22.97 -1.50
C SER A 240 -14.90 -23.30 -0.04
N ASP A 241 -15.24 -24.56 0.23
CA ASP A 241 -15.72 -25.00 1.54
C ASP A 241 -14.65 -24.86 2.63
N VAL A 242 -13.38 -25.17 2.32
CA VAL A 242 -12.27 -25.03 3.26
C VAL A 242 -11.91 -23.57 3.48
N CYS A 243 -11.82 -22.79 2.40
CA CYS A 243 -11.31 -21.41 2.45
C CYS A 243 -12.31 -20.39 3.00
N LEU A 244 -13.61 -20.63 2.80
CA LEU A 244 -14.68 -19.77 3.29
C LEU A 244 -15.29 -20.29 4.61
N SER A 245 -14.93 -21.49 5.06
CA SER A 245 -15.32 -21.94 6.40
C SER A 245 -14.71 -21.01 7.46
N LYS A 246 -15.55 -20.55 8.39
CA LYS A 246 -15.02 -20.11 9.69
C LYS A 246 -14.35 -21.33 10.30
N ASN A 247 -13.11 -21.21 10.76
CA ASN A 247 -12.53 -22.22 11.64
C ASN A 247 -13.48 -22.35 12.83
N ILE A 248 -14.35 -23.37 12.82
CA ILE A 248 -14.95 -23.91 14.02
C ILE A 248 -13.78 -24.60 14.71
N ARG A 249 -12.91 -23.81 15.37
CA ARG A 249 -12.20 -24.36 16.52
C ARG A 249 -13.29 -24.53 17.55
N ASP A 250 -13.87 -25.72 17.55
CA ASP A 250 -14.69 -26.21 18.63
C ASP A 250 -13.97 -25.87 19.93
N ALA A 251 -14.52 -24.91 20.66
CA ALA A 251 -14.29 -24.79 22.08
C ALA A 251 -14.91 -26.05 22.70
N SER A 252 -14.09 -27.09 22.86
CA SER A 252 -14.33 -28.20 23.78
C SER A 252 -13.28 -28.16 24.87
#